data_AF-A0A9D9URF2-F1
#
_entry.id   AF-A0A9D9URF2-F1
#
_cell.length_a   1.000
_cell.length_b   1.000
_cell.length_c   1.000
_cell.angle_alpha   90.00
_cell.angle_beta   90.00
_cell.angle_gamma   90.00
#
_symmetry.space_group_name_H-M   'P 1'
#
loop_
_entity.id
_entity.type
_entity.pdbx_description
1 polymer ?
#
loop_
_entity_poly.entity_id
_entity_poly.type
_entity_poly.pdbx_seq_one_letter_code
_entity_poly.pdbx_strand_id
1 'polypeptide(L)' 'MSNIELKSRVYKELESADDYLLEEILGLIKIESTHNEIVKIPDYYKEALDKSISQIKSGNTVPNSEVEESIEKWLNK' A
#
# COMPACT_ATOMS: atom_id res chain seq x y z
N MET A 1 -28.42 -4.05 8.76
CA MET A 1 -28.04 -5.45 9.07
C MET A 1 -27.39 -5.47 10.43
N SER A 2 -27.76 -6.43 11.26
CA SER A 2 -27.04 -6.64 12.52
C SER A 2 -25.64 -7.20 12.23
N ASN A 3 -24.71 -6.97 13.16
CA ASN A 3 -23.33 -7.47 13.05
C ASN A 3 -23.28 -9.01 12.94
N ILE A 4 -24.31 -9.70 13.43
CA ILE A 4 -24.48 -11.15 13.36
C ILE A 4 -24.87 -11.60 11.94
N GLU A 5 -25.78 -10.87 11.30
CA GLU A 5 -26.22 -11.16 9.92
C GLU A 5 -25.08 -10.95 8.92
N LEU A 6 -24.27 -9.90 9.12
CA LEU A 6 -23.12 -9.61 8.27
C LEU A 6 -22.06 -10.72 8.38
N LYS A 7 -21.71 -11.13 9.60
CA LYS A 7 -20.77 -12.23 9.85
C LYS A 7 -21.22 -13.53 9.18
N SER A 8 -22.49 -13.90 9.36
CA SER A 8 -23.04 -15.13 8.77
C SER A 8 -22.94 -15.15 7.24
N ARG A 9 -23.16 -13.99 6.61
CA ARG A 9 -23.05 -13.87 5.15
C ARG A 9 -21.61 -13.96 4.67
N VAL A 10 -20.68 -13.31 5.36
CA VAL A 10 -19.24 -13.41 5.03
C VAL A 10 -18.73 -14.84 5.18
N TYR A 11 -19.13 -15.57 6.24
CA TYR A 11 -18.76 -16.97 6.40
C TYR A 11 -19.24 -17.86 5.24
N LYS A 12 -20.46 -17.66 4.74
CA LYS A 12 -20.97 -18.41 3.59
C LYS A 12 -20.20 -18.16 2.30
N GLU A 13 -19.81 -16.92 2.03
CA GLU A 13 -19.03 -16.59 0.84
C GLU A 13 -17.61 -17.19 0.94
N LEU A 14 -17.02 -17.22 2.14
CA LEU A 14 -15.73 -17.86 2.41
C LEU A 14 -15.78 -19.39 2.28
N GLU A 15 -16.90 -20.04 2.62
CA GLU A 15 -17.08 -21.49 2.42
C GLU A 15 -17.07 -21.91 0.93
N SER A 16 -17.43 -20.98 0.03
CA SER A 16 -17.42 -21.19 -1.42
C SER A 16 -16.19 -20.63 -2.14
N ALA A 17 -15.28 -19.98 -1.40
CA ALA A 17 -14.08 -19.41 -1.96
C ALA A 17 -13.03 -20.51 -2.25
N ASP A 18 -12.26 -20.33 -3.32
CA ASP A 18 -11.09 -21.17 -3.56
C ASP A 18 -9.94 -20.77 -2.61
N ASP A 19 -8.99 -21.69 -2.43
CA ASP A 19 -7.86 -21.52 -1.50
C ASP A 19 -7.07 -20.23 -1.81
N TYR A 20 -6.98 -19.85 -3.08
CA TYR A 20 -6.27 -18.67 -3.54
C TYR A 20 -6.96 -17.37 -3.09
N LEU A 21 -8.28 -17.27 -3.27
CA LEU A 21 -9.07 -16.12 -2.84
C LEU A 21 -9.08 -15.99 -1.32
N LEU A 22 -9.12 -17.12 -0.60
CA LEU A 22 -8.99 -17.15 0.86
C LEU A 22 -7.63 -16.59 1.33
N GLU A 23 -6.54 -16.97 0.67
CA GLU A 23 -5.20 -16.43 0.96
C GLU A 23 -5.12 -14.92 0.71
N GLU A 24 -5.67 -14.43 -0.39
CA GLU A 24 -5.70 -13.00 -0.69
C GLU A 24 -6.52 -12.21 0.34
N ILE A 25 -7.70 -12.71 0.71
CA ILE A 25 -8.56 -12.09 1.73
C ILE A 25 -7.85 -12.07 3.09
N LEU A 26 -7.20 -13.17 3.49
CA LEU A 26 -6.41 -13.22 4.73
C LEU A 26 -5.22 -12.25 4.69
N GLY A 27 -4.58 -12.10 3.52
CA GLY A 27 -3.53 -11.11 3.31
C GLY A 27 -4.03 -9.67 3.53
N LEU A 28 -5.18 -9.33 2.96
CA LEU A 28 -5.81 -8.02 3.12
C LEU A 28 -6.21 -7.75 4.58
N ILE A 29 -6.85 -8.72 5.24
CA ILE A 29 -7.22 -8.60 6.66
C ILE A 29 -5.98 -8.40 7.53
N LYS A 30 -4.88 -9.11 7.24
CA LYS A 30 -3.62 -8.96 7.97
C LYS A 30 -3.06 -7.55 7.80
N ILE A 31 -3.06 -7.01 6.58
CA ILE A 31 -2.60 -5.64 6.29
C ILE A 31 -3.45 -4.60 7.03
N GLU A 32 -4.78 -4.72 7.00
CA GLU A 32 -5.68 -3.83 7.73
C GLU A 32 -5.55 -3.97 9.25
N SER A 33 -5.31 -5.18 9.75
CA SER A 33 -5.11 -5.42 11.18
C SER A 33 -3.79 -4.83 11.68
N THR A 34 -2.77 -4.74 10.82
CA THR A 34 -1.50 -4.05 11.10
C THR A 34 -1.55 -2.54 10.91
N HIS A 35 -2.69 -1.97 10.50
CA HIS A 35 -2.80 -0.53 10.19
C HIS A 35 -2.52 0.40 11.38
N ASN A 36 -2.52 -0.14 12.61
CA ASN A 36 -2.17 0.58 13.83
C ASN A 36 -0.74 0.30 14.34
N GLU A 37 0.09 -0.45 13.61
CA GLU A 37 1.50 -0.61 13.98
C GLU A 37 2.27 0.68 13.69
N ILE A 38 2.82 1.28 14.74
CA ILE A 38 3.74 2.42 14.61
C ILE A 38 5.06 1.89 14.04
N VAL A 39 5.25 2.04 12.73
CA VAL A 39 6.52 1.69 12.08
C VAL A 39 7.57 2.72 12.47
N LYS A 40 8.55 2.31 13.28
CA LYS A 40 9.67 3.16 13.64
C LYS A 40 10.64 3.25 12.46
N ILE A 41 10.66 4.40 11.80
CA ILE A 41 11.62 4.69 10.73
C ILE A 41 13.02 4.81 11.37
N PRO A 42 14.02 4.03 10.91
CA PRO A 42 15.38 4.15 11.37
C PRO A 42 15.96 5.56 11.19
N ASP A 43 16.79 6.01 12.13
CA ASP A 43 17.33 7.39 12.13
C ASP A 43 18.14 7.72 10.87
N TYR A 44 18.79 6.73 10.26
CA TYR A 44 19.56 6.93 9.03
C TYR A 44 18.72 7.28 7.79
N TYR A 45 17.41 7.01 7.82
CA TYR A 45 16.48 7.43 6.76
C TYR A 45 15.83 8.79 7.03
N LYS A 46 16.02 9.36 8.22
CA LYS A 46 15.32 10.58 8.65
C LYS A 46 15.61 11.76 7.75
N GLU A 47 16.88 11.95 7.37
CA GLU A 47 17.29 13.04 6.48
C GLU A 47 16.64 12.91 5.09
N ALA A 48 16.64 11.70 4.52
CA ALA A 48 16.03 11.44 3.22
C ALA A 48 14.50 11.68 3.27
N LEU A 49 13.86 11.24 4.35
CA LEU A 49 12.42 11.44 4.56
C LEU A 49 12.07 12.93 4.70
N ASP A 50 12.80 13.67 5.53
CA ASP A 50 12.58 15.10 5.74
C ASP A 50 12.76 15.88 4.42
N LYS A 51 13.74 15.49 3.60
CA LYS A 51 13.94 16.03 2.26
C LYS A 51 12.76 15.73 1.35
N SER A 52 12.29 14.49 1.28
CA SER A 52 11.12 14.11 0.46
C SER A 52 9.86 14.86 0.88
N ILE A 53 9.58 14.96 2.19
CA ILE A 53 8.46 15.74 2.71
C ILE A 53 8.57 17.21 2.30
N SER A 54 9.78 17.77 2.37
CA SER A 54 10.02 19.18 2.00
C SER A 54 9.79 19.42 0.49
N GLN A 55 10.22 18.48 -0.36
CA GLN A 55 10.00 18.54 -1.81
C GLN A 55 8.52 18.52 -2.18
N ILE A 56 7.73 17.68 -1.51
CA ILE A 56 6.27 17.62 -1.69
C ILE A 56 5.64 18.96 -1.29
N LYS A 57 6.00 19.49 -0.11
CA LYS A 57 5.45 20.76 0.40
C LYS A 57 5.79 21.96 -0.50
N SER A 58 6.97 21.96 -1.10
CA SER A 58 7.41 23.03 -1.99
C SER A 58 6.95 22.87 -3.44
N GLY A 59 6.22 21.79 -3.78
CA GLY A 59 5.83 21.50 -5.16
C GLY A 59 6.99 21.12 -6.07
N ASN A 60 8.15 20.74 -5.50
CA ASN A 60 9.33 20.29 -6.23
C ASN A 60 9.18 18.81 -6.59
N THR A 61 8.13 18.49 -7.33
CA THR A 61 7.79 17.13 -7.79
C THR A 61 7.78 17.10 -9.30
N VAL A 62 8.22 15.99 -9.89
CA VAL A 62 8.20 15.77 -11.33
C VAL A 62 7.05 14.81 -11.68
N PRO A 63 6.26 15.08 -12.72
CA PRO A 63 5.25 14.14 -13.20
C PRO A 63 5.87 12.80 -13.61
N ASN A 64 5.15 11.72 -13.37
CA ASN A 64 5.63 10.38 -13.67
C ASN A 64 5.99 10.20 -15.17
N SER A 65 5.24 10.83 -16.06
CA SER A 65 5.53 10.82 -17.51
C SER A 65 6.91 11.37 -17.87
N GLU A 66 7.37 12.40 -17.15
CA GLU A 66 8.71 12.99 -17.38
C GLU A 66 9.82 12.07 -16.87
N VAL A 67 9.54 11.31 -15.81
CA VAL A 67 10.44 10.30 -15.27
C VAL A 67 10.57 9.12 -16.24
N GLU A 68 9.45 8.64 -16.76
CA GLU A 68 9.41 7.57 -17.77
C GLU A 68 10.20 7.94 -19.03
N GLU A 69 9.96 9.14 -19.58
CA GLU A 69 10.71 9.64 -20.75
C GLU A 69 12.22 9.72 -20.47
N SER A 70 12.61 10.13 -19.25
CA SER A 70 14.02 10.20 -18.85
C SER A 70 14.66 8.82 -18.75
N ILE A 71 13.93 7.83 -18.23
CA ILE A 71 14.38 6.43 -18.14
C ILE A 71 14.55 5.84 -19.54
N GLU A 72 13.58 6.03 -20.44
CA GLU A 72 13.67 5.55 -21.82
C GLU A 72 14.89 6.12 -22.55
N LYS A 73 15.16 7.43 -22.38
CA LYS A 73 16.36 8.07 -22.94
C LYS A 73 17.66 7.56 -22.35
N TRP A 74 17.66 7.13 -21.10
CA TRP A 74 18.85 6.57 -20.45
C TRP A 74 19.12 5.14 -20.92
N LEU A 75 18.07 4.31 -21.06
CA LEU A 75 18.17 2.91 -21.48
C LEU A 75 18.50 2.73 -22.96
N ASN A 76 18.11 3.68 -23.82
CA ASN A 76 18.33 3.62 -25.27
C ASN A 76 19.58 4.43 -25.72
N LYS A 77 20.52 4.71 -24.82
CA LYS A 77 21.86 5.23 -25.12
C LYS A 77 22.86 4.10 -25.36
#